data_AF-A0A822GQP5-F1
#
_entry.id   AF-A0A822GQP5-F1
#
_cell.length_a   1.000
_cell.length_b   1.000
_cell.length_c   1.000
_cell.angle_alpha   90.00
_cell.angle_beta   90.00
_cell.angle_gamma   90.00
#
_symmetry.space_group_name_H-M   'P 1'
#
loop_
_entity.id
_entity.type
_entity.pdbx_description
1 polymer ?
#
loop_
_entity_poly.entity_id
_entity_poly.type
_entity_poly.pdbx_seq_one_letter_code
_entity_poly.pdbx_strand_id
1 'polypeptide(L)' 'QDFSGPIRFSTECSLICGINIIRGTLAMTHNAMLFDADEYDESFTKIDSKLKLINY' A
#
# COMPACT_ATOMS: atom_id res chain seq x y z
N GLN A 1 8.39 14.14 0.62
CA GLN A 1 7.33 15.10 0.98
C GLN A 1 6.73 14.58 2.29
N ASP A 2 7.11 15.16 3.42
CA ASP A 2 6.63 14.75 4.75
C ASP A 2 5.20 15.25 4.97
N PHE A 3 4.21 14.38 4.78
CA PHE A 3 2.81 14.70 5.07
C PHE A 3 2.54 14.48 6.56
N SER A 4 2.91 15.47 7.38
CA SER A 4 2.90 15.36 8.84
C SER A 4 1.71 16.09 9.47
N GLY A 5 0.62 15.36 9.63
CA GLY A 5 -0.48 15.68 10.55
C GLY A 5 -0.91 14.41 11.30
N PRO A 6 -1.57 14.51 12.46
CA PRO A 6 -2.01 13.34 13.20
C PRO A 6 -2.99 12.50 12.37
N ILE A 7 -2.88 11.17 12.47
CA ILE A 7 -3.82 10.24 11.87
C ILE A 7 -5.18 10.43 12.54
N ARG A 8 -6.21 10.69 11.74
CA ARG A 8 -7.60 10.85 12.20
C ARG A 8 -8.42 9.57 12.05
N PHE A 9 -8.06 8.77 11.05
CA PHE A 9 -8.72 7.52 10.74
C PHE A 9 -7.68 6.53 10.22
N SER A 10 -7.78 5.29 10.69
CA SER A 10 -6.94 4.18 10.25
C SER A 10 -7.79 2.92 10.18
N THR A 11 -7.65 2.16 9.10
CA THR A 11 -8.36 0.89 8.92
C THR A 11 -7.57 -0.08 8.05
N GLU A 12 -7.71 -1.37 8.34
CA GLU A 12 -7.21 -2.43 7.46
C GLU A 12 -8.04 -2.45 6.16
N CYS A 13 -7.36 -2.51 5.02
CA CYS A 13 -8.04 -2.62 3.73
C CYS A 13 -7.18 -3.38 2.70
N SER A 14 -7.70 -3.48 1.48
CA SER A 14 -6.96 -4.03 0.36
C SER A 14 -6.91 -3.04 -0.79
N LEU A 15 -5.70 -2.74 -1.27
CA LEU A 15 -5.48 -1.97 -2.49
C LEU A 15 -5.58 -2.90 -3.70
N ILE A 16 -6.53 -2.62 -4.58
CA ILE A 16 -6.72 -3.36 -5.82
C ILE A 16 -6.02 -2.60 -6.95
N CYS A 17 -4.99 -3.18 -7.54
CA CYS A 17 -4.22 -2.60 -8.64
C CYS A 17 -4.09 -3.63 -9.79
N GLY A 18 -4.95 -3.50 -10.79
CA GLY A 18 -5.04 -4.47 -11.89
C GLY A 18 -5.47 -5.85 -11.39
N ILE A 19 -4.64 -6.87 -11.65
CA ILE A 19 -4.86 -8.25 -11.16
C ILE A 19 -4.31 -8.50 -9.75
N ASN A 20 -3.69 -7.50 -9.13
CA ASN A 20 -3.05 -7.64 -7.84
C ASN A 20 -3.93 -7.08 -6.73
N ILE A 21 -4.00 -7.80 -5.62
CA ILE A 21 -4.67 -7.39 -4.38
C ILE A 21 -3.59 -7.33 -3.32
N ILE A 22 -3.37 -6.14 -2.75
CA ILE A 22 -2.34 -5.89 -1.73
C ILE A 22 -3.05 -5.56 -0.42
N ARG A 23 -2.79 -6.32 0.64
CA ARG A 23 -3.28 -5.97 1.98
C ARG A 23 -2.41 -4.90 2.61
N GLY A 24 -3.02 -4.08 3.46
CA GLY A 24 -2.33 -3.02 4.15
C GLY A 24 -3.27 -2.19 5.02
N THR A 25 -2.73 -1.08 5.51
CA THR A 25 -3.46 -0.13 6.34
C THR A 25 -3.65 1.18 5.57
N LEU A 26 -4.89 1.64 5.48
CA LEU A 26 -5.22 2.97 4.98
C LEU A 26 -5.28 3.94 6.16
N ALA A 27 -4.41 4.94 6.15
CA ALA A 27 -4.40 6.03 7.12
C ALA A 27 -4.80 7.35 6.46
N MET A 28 -5.66 8.12 7.12
CA MET A 28 -6.07 9.44 6.67
C MET A 28 -5.67 10.49 7.70
N THR A 29 -5.02 11.53 7.23
CA THR A 29 -4.75 12.77 7.97
C THR A 29 -5.69 13.87 7.48
N HIS A 30 -5.50 15.12 7.94
CA HIS A 30 -6.30 16.24 7.45
C HIS A 30 -6.03 16.59 5.98
N ASN A 31 -4.85 16.29 5.47
CA ASN A 31 -4.37 16.75 4.16
C ASN A 31 -3.83 15.63 3.26
N ALA A 32 -3.75 14.40 3.76
CA ALA A 32 -3.21 13.27 3.00
C ALA A 32 -3.94 11.97 3.31
N MET A 33 -3.96 11.11 2.31
CA MET A 33 -4.32 9.70 2.41
C MET A 33 -3.06 8.89 2.14
N LEU A 34 -2.74 7.98 3.05
CA LEU A 34 -1.54 7.17 3.04
C LEU A 34 -1.96 5.70 3.06
N PHE A 35 -1.35 4.87 2.23
CA PHE A 35 -1.54 3.43 2.27
C PHE A 35 -0.19 2.78 2.56
N ASP A 36 -0.15 2.01 3.64
CA ASP A 36 1.02 1.26 4.06
C ASP A 36 0.77 -0.22 3.77
N ALA A 37 1.57 -0.81 2.87
CA ALA A 37 1.39 -2.19 2.43
C ALA A 37 1.95 -3.16 3.48
N ASP A 38 1.26 -4.28 3.70
CA ASP A 38 1.77 -5.34 4.55
C ASP A 38 2.89 -6.10 3.82
N GLU A 39 4.14 -5.85 4.21
CA GLU A 39 5.32 -6.47 3.61
C GLU A 39 5.40 -7.99 3.81
N TYR A 40 4.63 -8.53 4.78
CA TYR A 40 4.56 -9.96 5.06
C TYR A 40 3.46 -10.67 4.26
N ASP A 41 2.63 -9.93 3.51
CA ASP A 41 1.62 -10.54 2.64
C ASP A 41 2.30 -11.22 1.43
N GLU A 42 2.05 -12.53 1.27
CA GLU A 42 2.57 -13.34 0.16
C GLU A 42 2.18 -12.77 -1.23
N SER A 43 1.12 -11.98 -1.30
CA SER A 43 0.66 -11.30 -2.51
C SER A 43 1.57 -10.12 -2.87
N PHE A 44 2.17 -9.45 -1.88
CA PHE A 44 3.09 -8.33 -2.07
C PHE A 44 4.43 -8.79 -2.67
N THR A 45 5.00 -9.88 -2.14
CA THR A 45 6.27 -10.46 -2.64
C THR A 45 6.17 -10.96 -4.10
N LYS A 46 4.98 -11.38 -4.54
CA LYS A 46 4.71 -11.78 -5.94
C LYS A 46 4.65 -10.60 -6.92
N ILE A 47 4.33 -9.39 -6.44
CA ILE A 47 4.25 -8.20 -7.28
C ILE A 47 5.64 -7.67 -7.61
N ASP A 48 6.53 -7.58 -6.61
CA ASP A 48 7.93 -7.15 -6.81
C ASP A 48 8.66 -8.07 -7.80
N SER A 49 8.41 -9.38 -7.70
CA SER A 49 8.97 -10.39 -8.61
C SER A 49 8.54 -10.18 -10.08
N LYS A 50 7.31 -9.70 -10.33
CA LYS A 50 6.80 -9.43 -11.67
C LYS A 50 7.23 -8.06 -12.22
N LEU A 51 7.31 -7.03 -11.37
CA LEU A 51 7.75 -5.70 -11.78
C LEU A 51 9.23 -5.68 -12.19
N LYS A 52 10.07 -6.50 -11.55
CA LYS A 52 11.48 -6.67 -11.96
C LYS A 52 11.63 -7.30 -13.35
N LEU A 53 10.67 -8.13 -13.78
CA LEU A 53 10.73 -8.84 -15.05
C LEU A 53 10.39 -7.98 -16.27
N ILE A 54 9.75 -6.81 -16.07
CA ILE A 54 9.33 -5.89 -17.15
C ILE A 54 10.43 -4.86 -17.46
N ASN A 55 11.46 -4.74 -16.62
CA ASN A 55 12.55 -3.77 -16.77
C ASN A 55 13.85 -4.37 -17.36
N TYR A 56 13.78 -5.52 -18.04
CA TYR A 56 14.89 -6.11 -18.79
C TYR A 56 14.54 -6.34 -20.26
#